data_AF-T0LJA4-F1
#
_entry.id   AF-T0LJA4-F1
#
_cell.length_a   1.000
_cell.length_b   1.000
_cell.length_c   1.000
_cell.angle_alpha   90.00
_cell.angle_beta   90.00
_cell.angle_gamma   90.00
#
_symmetry.space_group_name_H-M   'P 1'
#
loop_
_entity.id
_entity.type
_entity.pdbx_description
1 polymer ?
#
loop_
_entity_poly.entity_id
_entity_poly.type
_entity_poly.pdbx_seq_one_letter_code
_entity_poly.pdbx_strand_id
1 'polypeptide(L)'
;MLVLEEQVFSELLFGATKKQAEQLHVQDSDYCHDGGIRRSRLRSTLVEMMLGHSHGMPQCFWPSVDKVAMRLLTLIFPVLNWVRRTWPPDQDMPDIKTIYQEIHNCLAYACWFAVHKQRASSVLEFTWLHPGDQYCPDQIELCPAGLQRALATSGNVPSTLGSDTQDAPPARIARVMICVVPRLDIIKSVECDGEAVGHTITTLADTRVVYYLGLMDPDADDEVFKWSLMEYSMTLQPKTSFAKRLRAGPLAFRRFLDELVMRILAALWLLGILFVIHKFIARVWQQYDWITSQQLTALWRQFGIPEKETPTAI
;
A
#
# COMPACT_ATOMS: atom_id res chain seq x y z
N MET A 1 -9.07 8.18 -0.11
CA MET A 1 -8.83 7.16 0.92
C MET A 1 -10.13 6.96 1.69
N LEU A 2 -11.16 6.42 1.04
CA LEU A 2 -12.52 6.29 1.57
C LEU A 2 -12.91 4.82 1.86
N VAL A 3 -12.17 3.87 1.30
CA VAL A 3 -12.57 2.45 1.29
C VAL A 3 -12.60 1.82 2.68
N LEU A 4 -11.61 2.07 3.54
CA LEU A 4 -11.59 1.48 4.89
C LEU A 4 -12.62 2.13 5.81
N GLU A 5 -12.81 3.45 5.69
CA GLU A 5 -13.84 4.11 6.47
C GLU A 5 -15.23 3.63 6.05
N GLU A 6 -15.53 3.65 4.75
CA GLU A 6 -16.84 3.25 4.24
C GLU A 6 -17.10 1.74 4.36
N GLN A 7 -16.10 0.87 4.16
CA GLN A 7 -16.33 -0.59 4.13
C GLN A 7 -15.99 -1.30 5.44
N VAL A 8 -15.31 -0.65 6.38
CA VAL A 8 -14.89 -1.28 7.65
C VAL A 8 -15.37 -0.47 8.85
N PHE A 9 -15.09 0.83 8.91
CA PHE A 9 -15.38 1.63 10.12
C PHE A 9 -16.80 2.21 10.20
N SER A 10 -17.51 2.32 9.07
CA SER A 10 -18.89 2.78 9.00
C SER A 10 -19.90 1.71 9.40
N GLU A 11 -19.53 0.42 9.27
CA GLU A 11 -20.41 -0.70 9.61
C GLU A 11 -20.71 -0.72 11.13
N LEU A 12 -21.99 -0.93 11.47
CA LEU A 12 -22.45 -1.01 12.86
C LEU A 12 -21.84 -2.21 13.63
N LEU A 13 -21.50 -3.28 12.91
CA LEU A 13 -20.70 -4.40 13.39
C LEU A 13 -20.08 -5.12 12.20
N PHE A 14 -18.77 -4.95 12.02
CA PHE A 14 -18.06 -5.61 10.93
C PHE A 14 -18.13 -7.15 11.05
N GLY A 15 -18.43 -7.84 9.94
CA GLY A 15 -18.54 -9.30 9.94
C GLY A 15 -19.79 -9.85 10.62
N ALA A 16 -20.80 -9.00 10.84
CA ALA A 16 -22.13 -9.43 11.28
C ALA A 16 -22.84 -10.28 10.21
N THR A 17 -23.66 -11.22 10.66
CA THR A 17 -24.62 -11.88 9.78
C THR A 17 -25.70 -10.89 9.32
N LYS A 18 -26.39 -11.18 8.21
CA LYS A 18 -27.49 -10.32 7.71
C LYS A 18 -28.52 -10.00 8.80
N LYS A 19 -28.90 -11.01 9.58
CA LYS A 19 -29.84 -10.85 10.71
C LYS A 19 -29.32 -9.91 11.80
N GLN A 20 -28.04 -10.06 12.18
CA GLN A 20 -27.42 -9.18 13.18
C GLN A 20 -27.31 -7.74 12.65
N ALA A 21 -26.93 -7.57 11.39
CA ALA A 21 -26.85 -6.26 10.74
C ALA A 21 -28.22 -5.58 10.68
N GLU A 22 -29.28 -6.31 10.30
CA GLU A 22 -30.66 -5.81 10.30
C GLU A 22 -31.12 -5.38 11.69
N GLN A 23 -30.85 -6.18 12.73
CA GLN A 23 -31.18 -5.83 14.12
C GLN A 23 -30.46 -4.57 14.59
N LEU A 24 -29.19 -4.42 14.24
CA LEU A 24 -28.41 -3.22 14.55
C LEU A 24 -28.93 -1.99 13.79
N HIS A 25 -29.32 -2.15 12.52
CA HIS A 25 -29.88 -1.05 11.73
C HIS A 25 -31.21 -0.56 12.27
N VAL A 26 -32.12 -1.47 12.64
CA VAL A 26 -33.41 -1.11 13.25
C VAL A 26 -33.19 -0.36 14.55
N GLN A 27 -32.29 -0.86 15.41
CA GLN A 27 -31.96 -0.16 16.65
C GLN A 27 -31.34 1.22 16.37
N ASP A 28 -30.39 1.34 15.45
CA ASP A 28 -29.76 2.64 15.15
C ASP A 28 -30.77 3.64 14.56
N SER A 29 -31.73 3.17 13.74
CA SER A 29 -32.80 4.00 13.19
C SER A 29 -33.81 4.46 14.25
N ASP A 30 -34.21 3.58 15.17
CA ASP A 30 -35.19 3.90 16.22
C ASP A 30 -34.67 4.99 17.17
N TYR A 31 -33.36 5.02 17.40
CA TYR A 31 -32.68 5.96 18.30
C TYR A 31 -31.85 7.01 17.54
N CYS A 32 -32.14 7.26 16.26
CA CYS A 32 -31.39 8.24 15.46
C CYS A 32 -31.53 9.68 15.96
N HIS A 33 -32.64 9.98 16.66
CA HIS A 33 -32.91 11.27 17.27
C HIS A 33 -32.22 11.46 18.63
N ASP A 34 -31.73 10.37 19.25
CA ASP A 34 -30.97 10.44 20.49
C ASP A 34 -29.49 10.78 20.22
N GLY A 35 -28.84 11.46 21.17
CA GLY A 35 -27.44 11.83 21.06
C GLY A 35 -26.50 10.64 20.82
N GLY A 36 -25.44 10.87 20.04
CA GLY A 36 -24.54 9.82 19.53
C GLY A 36 -23.93 8.91 20.61
N ILE A 37 -23.70 9.43 21.82
CA ILE A 37 -23.13 8.65 22.93
C ILE A 37 -24.15 7.69 23.54
N ARG A 38 -25.41 8.10 23.73
CA ARG A 38 -26.48 7.22 24.22
C ARG A 38 -26.73 6.08 23.23
N ARG A 39 -26.77 6.42 21.93
CA ARG A 39 -26.87 5.44 20.85
C ARG A 39 -25.69 4.46 20.84
N SER A 40 -24.45 4.96 21.01
CA SER A 40 -23.26 4.09 21.09
C SER A 40 -23.28 3.15 22.30
N ARG A 41 -23.75 3.62 23.46
CA ARG A 41 -23.90 2.79 24.68
C ARG A 41 -24.96 1.68 24.53
N LEU A 42 -26.10 1.98 23.90
CA LEU A 42 -27.11 0.98 23.58
C LEU A 42 -26.57 -0.06 22.60
N ARG A 43 -25.93 0.42 21.52
CA ARG A 43 -25.31 -0.45 20.51
C ARG A 43 -24.25 -1.34 21.12
N SER A 44 -23.35 -0.81 21.96
CA SER A 44 -22.30 -1.61 22.61
C SER A 44 -22.87 -2.73 23.47
N THR A 45 -23.94 -2.45 24.22
CA THR A 45 -24.62 -3.45 25.05
C THR A 45 -25.22 -4.57 24.19
N LEU A 46 -25.87 -4.19 23.08
CA LEU A 46 -26.47 -5.15 22.16
C LEU A 46 -25.42 -5.97 21.40
N VAL A 47 -24.31 -5.35 20.98
CA VAL A 47 -23.18 -6.05 20.35
C VAL A 47 -22.54 -7.04 21.33
N GLU A 48 -22.34 -6.68 22.61
CA GLU A 48 -21.83 -7.61 23.62
C GLU A 48 -22.76 -8.82 23.81
N MET A 49 -24.08 -8.60 23.85
CA MET A 49 -25.05 -9.71 23.91
C MET A 49 -24.99 -10.61 22.66
N MET A 50 -24.86 -10.02 21.47
CA MET A 50 -24.74 -10.77 20.22
C MET A 50 -23.46 -11.62 20.16
N LEU A 51 -22.34 -11.06 20.64
CA LEU A 51 -21.02 -11.68 20.57
C LEU A 51 -20.69 -12.56 21.78
N GLY A 52 -21.49 -12.53 22.84
CA GLY A 52 -21.28 -13.32 24.05
C GLY A 52 -21.22 -14.82 23.78
N HIS A 53 -21.95 -15.31 22.78
CA HIS A 53 -21.96 -16.71 22.37
C HIS A 53 -20.77 -17.09 21.48
N SER A 54 -20.06 -16.11 20.91
CA SER A 54 -18.97 -16.31 19.94
C SER A 54 -17.63 -15.75 20.44
N HIS A 55 -17.45 -15.71 21.77
CA HIS A 55 -16.23 -15.23 22.43
C HIS A 55 -15.76 -13.85 21.95
N GLY A 56 -16.69 -12.95 21.62
CA GLY A 56 -16.34 -11.60 21.17
C GLY A 56 -16.03 -11.47 19.67
N MET A 57 -16.17 -12.53 18.88
CA MET A 57 -15.88 -12.53 17.44
C MET A 57 -17.16 -12.65 16.59
N PRO A 58 -17.39 -11.76 15.62
CA PRO A 58 -18.50 -11.90 14.67
C PRO A 58 -18.38 -13.17 13.81
N GLN A 59 -19.49 -13.83 13.52
CA GLN A 59 -19.50 -15.12 12.82
C GLN A 59 -18.93 -15.05 11.40
N CYS A 60 -19.15 -13.95 10.69
CA CYS A 60 -18.68 -13.75 9.32
C CYS A 60 -17.42 -12.88 9.27
N PHE A 61 -16.64 -12.78 10.36
CA PHE A 61 -15.47 -11.92 10.42
C PHE A 61 -14.44 -12.23 9.31
N TRP A 62 -13.88 -13.46 9.28
CA TRP A 62 -12.85 -13.81 8.30
C TRP A 62 -13.34 -13.72 6.85
N PRO A 63 -14.53 -14.25 6.48
CA PRO A 63 -15.06 -14.08 5.13
C PRO A 63 -15.21 -12.60 4.71
N SER A 64 -15.58 -11.73 5.64
CA SER A 64 -15.66 -10.29 5.37
C SER A 64 -14.28 -9.65 5.19
N VAL A 65 -13.27 -10.04 6.00
CA VAL A 65 -11.88 -9.58 5.82
C VAL A 65 -11.37 -9.97 4.43
N ASP A 66 -11.51 -11.23 4.04
CA ASP A 66 -11.10 -11.73 2.71
C ASP A 66 -11.75 -10.94 1.57
N LYS A 67 -13.05 -10.68 1.69
CA LYS A 67 -13.80 -9.91 0.69
C LYS A 67 -13.25 -8.49 0.52
N VAL A 68 -12.95 -7.79 1.61
CA VAL A 68 -12.39 -6.43 1.55
C VAL A 68 -10.94 -6.47 1.07
N ALA A 69 -10.13 -7.43 1.51
CA ALA A 69 -8.75 -7.61 1.08
C ALA A 69 -8.66 -7.85 -0.44
N MET A 70 -9.53 -8.70 -1.00
CA MET A 70 -9.59 -8.94 -2.45
C MET A 70 -10.01 -7.70 -3.24
N ARG A 71 -10.97 -6.93 -2.74
CA ARG A 71 -11.36 -5.65 -3.35
C ARG A 71 -10.20 -4.65 -3.34
N LEU A 72 -9.49 -4.55 -2.22
CA LEU A 72 -8.34 -3.65 -2.12
C LEU A 72 -7.21 -4.10 -3.06
N LEU A 73 -6.90 -5.41 -3.10
CA LEU A 73 -5.92 -5.97 -4.04
C LEU A 73 -6.27 -5.62 -5.49
N THR A 74 -7.55 -5.73 -5.85
CA THR A 74 -8.03 -5.41 -7.20
C THR A 74 -7.85 -3.93 -7.52
N LEU A 75 -8.08 -3.04 -6.54
CA LEU A 75 -7.91 -1.59 -6.69
C LEU A 75 -6.44 -1.20 -6.86
N ILE A 76 -5.53 -1.83 -6.13
CA ILE A 76 -4.08 -1.54 -6.24
C ILE A 76 -3.40 -2.29 -7.39
N PHE A 77 -4.08 -3.25 -8.02
CA PHE A 77 -3.51 -4.09 -9.08
C PHE A 77 -2.84 -3.31 -10.22
N PRO A 78 -3.39 -2.19 -10.72
CA PRO A 78 -2.71 -1.38 -11.75
C PRO A 78 -1.37 -0.81 -11.25
N VAL A 79 -1.32 -0.36 -9.99
CA VAL A 79 -0.09 0.15 -9.36
C VAL A 79 0.91 -0.99 -9.19
N LEU A 80 0.47 -2.15 -8.72
CA LEU A 80 1.33 -3.33 -8.59
C LEU A 80 1.93 -3.75 -9.95
N ASN A 81 1.15 -3.72 -11.02
CA ASN A 81 1.66 -4.00 -12.37
C ASN A 81 2.68 -2.97 -12.84
N TRP A 82 2.49 -1.69 -12.50
CA TRP A 82 3.46 -0.65 -12.78
C TRP A 82 4.75 -0.85 -11.98
N VAL A 83 4.65 -1.08 -10.67
CA VAL A 83 5.79 -1.39 -9.78
C VAL A 83 6.55 -2.61 -10.28
N ARG A 84 5.87 -3.64 -10.76
CA ARG A 84 6.51 -4.84 -11.34
C ARG A 84 7.28 -4.55 -12.62
N ARG A 85 6.88 -3.54 -13.40
CA ARG A 85 7.63 -3.12 -14.60
C ARG A 85 8.82 -2.24 -14.28
N THR A 86 8.79 -1.51 -13.16
CA THR A 86 9.85 -0.58 -12.73
C THR A 86 10.75 -1.16 -11.64
N TRP A 87 10.51 -2.41 -11.22
CA TRP A 87 11.25 -3.07 -10.16
C TRP A 87 12.72 -3.26 -10.54
N PRO A 88 13.66 -3.02 -9.61
CA PRO A 88 15.08 -3.25 -9.87
C PRO A 88 15.33 -4.71 -10.26
N PRO A 89 16.11 -4.98 -11.33
CA PRO A 89 16.39 -6.35 -11.78
C PRO A 89 17.23 -7.16 -10.77
N ASP A 90 17.90 -6.47 -9.83
CA ASP A 90 18.80 -7.08 -8.84
C ASP A 90 18.08 -7.46 -7.52
N GLN A 91 16.77 -7.21 -7.41
CA GLN A 91 15.98 -7.51 -6.21
C GLN A 91 14.83 -8.46 -6.51
N ASP A 92 14.64 -9.45 -5.63
CA ASP A 92 13.50 -10.37 -5.72
C ASP A 92 12.18 -9.61 -5.48
N MET A 93 11.30 -9.66 -6.46
CA MET A 93 9.94 -9.12 -6.33
C MET A 93 9.10 -10.06 -5.44
N PRO A 94 8.43 -9.55 -4.40
CA PRO A 94 7.50 -10.36 -3.62
C PRO A 94 6.40 -11.00 -4.48
N ASP A 95 6.07 -12.25 -4.15
CA ASP A 95 4.95 -12.95 -4.80
C ASP A 95 3.63 -12.25 -4.48
N ILE A 96 2.67 -12.34 -5.41
CA ILE A 96 1.35 -11.75 -5.23
C ILE A 96 0.62 -12.34 -4.02
N LYS A 97 0.90 -13.60 -3.67
CA LYS A 97 0.37 -14.24 -2.47
C LYS A 97 0.90 -13.57 -1.20
N THR A 98 2.19 -13.24 -1.16
CA THR A 98 2.80 -12.50 -0.06
C THR A 98 2.19 -11.12 0.07
N ILE A 99 2.01 -10.41 -1.05
CA ILE A 99 1.36 -9.09 -1.06
C ILE A 99 -0.09 -9.18 -0.56
N TYR A 100 -0.86 -10.17 -1.02
CA TYR A 100 -2.21 -10.41 -0.52
C TYR A 100 -2.22 -10.70 0.98
N GLN A 101 -1.30 -11.53 1.47
CA GLN A 101 -1.22 -11.87 2.88
C GLN A 101 -0.91 -10.65 3.75
N GLU A 102 0.01 -9.78 3.33
CA GLU A 102 0.32 -8.54 4.04
C GLU A 102 -0.88 -7.59 4.10
N ILE A 103 -1.59 -7.45 2.97
CA ILE A 103 -2.84 -6.68 2.90
C ILE A 103 -3.87 -7.28 3.85
N HIS A 104 -4.08 -8.59 3.78
CA HIS A 104 -5.03 -9.31 4.62
C HIS A 104 -4.69 -9.15 6.11
N ASN A 105 -3.42 -9.26 6.50
CA ASN A 105 -2.98 -9.09 7.89
C ASN A 105 -3.28 -7.67 8.39
N CYS A 106 -2.94 -6.64 7.61
CA CYS A 106 -3.23 -5.25 7.97
C CYS A 106 -4.74 -5.00 8.09
N LEU A 107 -5.53 -5.54 7.15
CA LEU A 107 -6.99 -5.44 7.21
C LEU A 107 -7.57 -6.20 8.40
N ALA A 108 -7.06 -7.38 8.73
CA ALA A 108 -7.54 -8.14 9.88
C ALA A 108 -7.42 -7.32 11.17
N TYR A 109 -6.30 -6.61 11.36
CA TYR A 109 -6.15 -5.68 12.49
C TYR A 109 -7.14 -4.52 12.44
N ALA A 110 -7.32 -3.88 11.28
CA ALA A 110 -8.27 -2.78 11.13
C ALA A 110 -9.72 -3.22 11.39
N CYS A 111 -10.12 -4.37 10.86
CA CYS A 111 -11.43 -4.97 11.07
C CYS A 111 -11.63 -5.38 12.53
N TRP A 112 -10.60 -5.92 13.18
CA TRP A 112 -10.65 -6.25 14.60
C TRP A 112 -10.83 -5.00 15.47
N PHE A 113 -10.11 -3.92 15.13
CA PHE A 113 -10.30 -2.62 15.76
C PHE A 113 -11.71 -2.08 15.55
N ALA A 114 -12.29 -2.23 14.34
CA ALA A 114 -13.67 -1.83 14.07
C ALA A 114 -14.69 -2.58 14.95
N VAL A 115 -14.49 -3.88 15.18
CA VAL A 115 -15.33 -4.65 16.12
C VAL A 115 -15.19 -4.09 17.54
N HIS A 116 -13.98 -3.79 17.99
CA HIS A 116 -13.74 -3.24 19.34
C HIS A 116 -14.32 -1.85 19.53
N LYS A 117 -14.24 -0.99 18.50
CA LYS A 117 -14.92 0.31 18.45
C LYS A 117 -16.41 0.15 18.73
N GLN A 118 -17.07 -0.83 18.12
CA GLN A 118 -18.52 -1.02 18.29
C GLN A 118 -18.90 -1.65 19.63
N ARG A 119 -17.96 -2.33 20.29
CA ARG A 119 -18.09 -2.82 21.67
C ARG A 119 -17.85 -1.73 22.71
N ALA A 120 -17.18 -0.64 22.34
CA ALA A 120 -16.98 0.50 23.23
C ALA A 120 -18.24 1.38 23.30
N SER A 121 -18.57 1.87 24.49
CA SER A 121 -19.65 2.85 24.67
C SER A 121 -19.26 4.26 24.23
N SER A 122 -17.97 4.49 23.95
CA SER A 122 -17.43 5.77 23.50
C SER A 122 -17.61 5.97 21.99
N VAL A 123 -17.77 7.23 21.57
CA VAL A 123 -17.82 7.58 20.15
C VAL A 123 -16.39 7.81 19.66
N LEU A 124 -16.04 7.17 18.54
CA LEU A 124 -14.76 7.35 17.86
C LEU A 124 -15.00 8.18 16.60
N GLU A 125 -14.35 9.33 16.50
CA GLU A 125 -14.48 10.27 15.39
C GLU A 125 -13.19 10.33 14.57
N PHE A 126 -13.35 10.26 13.24
CA PHE A 126 -12.26 10.38 12.28
C PHE A 126 -12.40 11.73 11.57
N THR A 127 -11.44 12.62 11.76
CA THR A 127 -11.43 13.91 11.05
C THR A 127 -10.35 13.88 9.98
N TRP A 128 -10.78 13.83 8.71
CA TRP A 128 -9.90 13.90 7.55
C TRP A 128 -9.74 15.33 7.07
N LEU A 129 -8.52 15.68 6.68
CA LEU A 129 -8.25 16.92 5.97
C LEU A 129 -8.40 16.69 4.46
N HIS A 130 -8.97 17.67 3.78
CA HIS A 130 -9.16 17.65 2.35
C HIS A 130 -7.90 18.16 1.65
N PRO A 131 -7.57 17.62 0.46
CA PRO A 131 -6.56 18.22 -0.38
C PRO A 131 -6.91 19.70 -0.66
N GLY A 132 -5.94 20.59 -0.46
CA GLY A 132 -6.10 22.04 -0.60
C GLY A 132 -6.33 22.78 0.72
N ASP A 133 -6.70 22.09 1.81
CA ASP A 133 -6.84 22.71 3.13
C ASP A 133 -5.53 23.34 3.58
N GLN A 134 -5.60 24.43 4.34
CA GLN A 134 -4.39 25.09 4.86
C GLN A 134 -3.70 24.19 5.90
N TYR A 135 -2.38 24.10 5.81
CA TYR A 135 -1.58 23.41 6.82
C TYR A 135 -1.61 24.18 8.13
N CYS A 136 -1.87 23.46 9.23
CA CYS A 136 -1.85 24.00 10.58
C CYS A 136 -0.71 23.37 11.40
N PRO A 137 -0.09 24.10 12.34
CA PRO A 137 1.06 23.59 13.13
C PRO A 137 0.76 22.40 14.05
N ASP A 138 -0.52 22.10 14.29
CA ASP A 138 -0.99 20.92 15.02
C ASP A 138 -0.94 19.64 14.17
N GLN A 139 -0.61 19.74 12.88
CA GLN A 139 -0.51 18.63 11.95
C GLN A 139 0.95 18.15 11.81
N ILE A 140 1.13 16.83 11.77
CA ILE A 140 2.44 16.21 11.58
C ILE A 140 2.75 16.09 10.07
N GLU A 141 3.79 16.77 9.61
CA GLU A 141 4.29 16.62 8.24
C GLU A 141 4.96 15.24 8.05
N LEU A 142 4.44 14.47 7.11
CA LEU A 142 5.14 13.32 6.53
C LEU A 142 5.95 13.81 5.35
N CYS A 143 7.19 14.22 5.57
CA CYS A 143 8.09 14.57 4.48
C CYS A 143 8.68 13.28 3.87
N PRO A 144 8.37 12.90 2.62
CA PRO A 144 9.12 11.84 1.98
C PRO A 144 10.59 12.29 1.87
N ALA A 145 11.54 11.45 2.27
CA ALA A 145 12.98 11.79 2.19
C ALA A 145 13.44 12.24 0.78
N GLY A 146 12.70 11.87 -0.28
CA GLY A 146 12.89 12.36 -1.64
C GLY A 146 12.38 13.79 -1.88
N LEU A 147 11.27 14.20 -1.26
CA LEU A 147 10.76 15.57 -1.30
C LEU A 147 11.68 16.51 -0.54
N GLN A 148 12.15 16.11 0.64
CA GLN A 148 13.11 16.89 1.42
C GLN A 148 14.42 17.11 0.65
N ARG A 149 14.89 16.08 -0.08
CA ARG A 149 16.03 16.19 -1.00
C ARG A 149 15.73 17.12 -2.18
N ALA A 150 14.55 17.02 -2.80
CA ALA A 150 14.16 17.89 -3.91
C ALA A 150 14.04 19.36 -3.48
N LEU A 151 13.45 19.63 -2.30
CA LEU A 151 13.34 20.96 -1.69
C LEU A 151 14.72 21.51 -1.27
N ALA A 152 15.62 20.67 -0.74
CA ALA A 152 17.00 21.08 -0.46
C ALA A 152 17.80 21.36 -1.74
N THR A 153 17.47 20.69 -2.84
CA THR A 153 18.10 20.94 -4.15
C THR A 153 17.57 22.23 -4.79
N SER A 154 16.28 22.55 -4.64
CA SER A 154 15.70 23.80 -5.13
C SER A 154 16.11 25.01 -4.27
N GLY A 155 16.32 24.83 -2.97
CA GLY A 155 16.85 25.87 -2.07
C GLY A 155 18.32 26.24 -2.33
N ASN A 156 19.06 25.40 -3.06
CA ASN A 156 20.47 25.62 -3.41
C ASN A 156 20.68 26.13 -4.84
N VAL A 157 19.63 26.52 -5.57
CA VAL A 157 19.82 27.27 -6.83
C VAL A 157 20.34 28.65 -6.44
N PRO A 158 21.60 29.01 -6.73
CA PRO A 158 22.08 30.34 -6.45
C PRO A 158 21.23 31.28 -7.31
N SER A 159 20.71 32.35 -6.70
CA SER A 159 20.10 33.49 -7.39
C SER A 159 21.14 34.18 -8.27
N THR A 160 21.57 33.54 -9.35
CA THR A 160 22.34 34.16 -10.43
C THR A 160 21.36 34.73 -11.45
N LEU A 161 20.58 35.71 -11.02
CA LEU A 161 20.04 36.72 -11.92
C LEU A 161 19.84 38.00 -11.14
N GLY A 162 20.19 39.11 -11.78
CA GLY A 162 20.55 40.37 -11.17
C GLY A 162 19.47 41.04 -10.33
N SER A 163 19.95 42.02 -9.56
CA SER A 163 19.15 43.02 -8.88
C SER A 163 18.17 43.70 -9.84
N ASP A 164 16.87 43.60 -9.53
CA ASP A 164 15.93 44.70 -9.75
C ASP A 164 14.87 44.65 -8.64
N THR A 165 14.70 45.78 -7.97
CA THR A 165 13.72 46.04 -6.92
C THR A 165 12.31 46.14 -7.53
N GLN A 166 11.67 44.98 -7.79
CA GLN A 166 10.23 44.76 -7.93
C GLN A 166 10.06 43.30 -8.36
N ASP A 167 9.66 42.45 -7.42
CA ASP A 167 9.17 41.06 -7.57
C ASP A 167 9.73 40.23 -6.42
N ALA A 168 9.26 40.54 -5.21
CA ALA A 168 9.38 39.56 -4.13
C ALA A 168 8.71 38.27 -4.62
N PRO A 169 9.33 37.09 -4.48
CA PRO A 169 8.68 35.85 -4.85
C PRO A 169 7.31 35.79 -4.17
N PRO A 170 6.25 35.40 -4.91
CA PRO A 170 4.90 35.48 -4.39
C PRO A 170 4.81 34.69 -3.09
N ALA A 171 4.15 35.28 -2.09
CA ALA A 171 4.02 34.68 -0.78
C ALA A 171 3.38 33.28 -0.93
N ARG A 172 3.98 32.29 -0.29
CA ARG A 172 3.57 30.88 -0.39
C ARG A 172 2.90 30.43 0.89
N ILE A 173 1.89 29.58 0.76
CA ILE A 173 1.20 28.93 1.88
C ILE A 173 1.32 27.41 1.75
N ALA A 174 1.57 26.73 2.86
CA ALA A 174 1.53 25.29 2.89
C ALA A 174 0.07 24.81 2.86
N ARG A 175 -0.25 23.94 1.91
CA ARG A 175 -1.57 23.34 1.74
C ARG A 175 -1.45 21.82 1.78
N VAL A 176 -2.48 21.16 2.29
CA VAL A 176 -2.54 19.70 2.39
C VAL A 176 -2.59 19.13 0.97
N MET A 177 -1.60 18.29 0.63
CA MET A 177 -1.60 17.51 -0.61
C MET A 177 -2.42 16.23 -0.39
N ILE A 178 -2.05 15.46 0.64
CA ILE A 178 -2.65 14.18 0.98
C ILE A 178 -2.69 14.04 2.49
N CYS A 179 -3.88 13.78 3.03
CA CYS A 179 -4.05 13.30 4.40
C CYS A 179 -3.82 11.79 4.45
N VAL A 180 -2.77 11.36 5.15
CA VAL A 180 -2.39 9.94 5.26
C VAL A 180 -3.01 9.30 6.50
N VAL A 181 -3.07 10.04 7.60
CA VAL A 181 -3.70 9.58 8.84
C VAL A 181 -4.65 10.67 9.32
N PRO A 182 -5.95 10.39 9.54
CA PRO A 182 -6.89 11.36 10.07
C PRO A 182 -6.60 11.64 11.54
N ARG A 183 -7.12 12.76 12.05
CA ARG A 183 -7.21 12.94 13.50
C ARG A 183 -8.18 11.91 14.06
N LEU A 184 -7.79 11.27 15.16
CA LEU A 184 -8.61 10.27 15.83
C LEU A 184 -8.94 10.73 17.25
N ASP A 185 -10.21 10.99 17.50
CA ASP A 185 -10.69 11.44 18.81
C ASP A 185 -11.66 10.42 19.42
N ILE A 186 -11.48 10.13 20.72
CA ILE A 186 -12.48 9.41 21.52
C ILE A 186 -13.28 10.42 22.33
N ILE A 187 -14.60 10.37 22.17
CA ILE A 187 -15.56 11.13 22.97
C ILE A 187 -16.22 10.18 23.97
N LYS A 188 -16.08 10.48 25.27
CA LYS A 188 -16.71 9.74 26.37
C LYS A 188 -17.68 10.62 27.13
N SER A 189 -18.79 10.04 27.59
CA SER A 189 -19.69 10.72 28.53
C SER A 189 -19.05 10.81 29.91
N VAL A 190 -19.17 11.97 30.56
CA VAL A 190 -18.93 12.15 31.98
C VAL A 190 -20.28 12.14 32.66
N GLU A 191 -20.49 11.13 33.50
CA GLU A 191 -21.71 10.93 34.27
C GLU A 191 -21.46 11.37 35.72
N CYS A 192 -22.35 12.20 36.27
CA CYS A 192 -22.39 12.54 37.70
C CYS A 192 -23.78 12.17 38.21
N ASP A 193 -23.85 11.36 39.29
CA ASP A 193 -25.11 10.87 39.87
C ASP A 193 -26.06 10.18 38.86
N GLY A 194 -25.52 9.57 37.81
CA GLY A 194 -26.28 8.86 36.78
C GLY A 194 -26.82 9.73 35.65
N GLU A 195 -26.60 11.05 35.70
CA GLU A 195 -26.93 11.99 34.62
C GLU A 195 -25.68 12.40 33.84
N ALA A 196 -25.83 12.56 32.52
CA ALA A 196 -24.74 13.00 31.65
C ALA A 196 -24.51 14.51 31.81
N VAL A 197 -23.44 14.89 32.52
CA VAL A 197 -23.09 16.28 32.80
C VAL A 197 -22.25 16.90 31.67
N GLY A 198 -21.49 16.08 30.96
CA GLY A 198 -20.66 16.56 29.85
C GLY A 198 -19.92 15.44 29.13
N HIS A 199 -18.93 15.82 28.32
CA HIS A 199 -18.12 14.88 27.55
C HIS A 199 -16.64 15.20 27.65
N THR A 200 -15.80 14.17 27.71
CA THR A 200 -14.34 14.30 27.58
C THR A 200 -13.92 13.86 26.18
N ILE A 201 -13.11 14.69 25.53
CA ILE A 201 -12.48 14.37 24.25
C ILE A 201 -11.03 14.01 24.51
N THR A 202 -10.59 12.85 24.03
CA THR A 202 -9.20 12.41 24.12
C THR A 202 -8.70 12.10 22.72
N THR A 203 -7.69 12.87 22.28
CA THR A 203 -7.04 12.64 20.98
C THR A 203 -6.10 11.44 21.09
N LEU A 204 -6.33 10.43 20.26
CA LEU A 204 -5.52 9.22 20.17
C LEU A 204 -4.38 9.37 19.15
N ALA A 205 -4.64 10.10 18.07
CA ALA A 205 -3.70 10.28 16.98
C ALA A 205 -3.89 11.65 16.33
N ASP A 206 -2.77 12.35 16.15
CA ASP A 206 -2.72 13.61 15.41
C ASP A 206 -2.77 13.35 13.90
N THR A 207 -3.27 14.33 13.16
CA THR A 207 -3.36 14.25 11.70
C THR A 207 -1.98 14.22 11.09
N ARG A 208 -1.76 13.30 10.15
CA ARG A 208 -0.51 13.20 9.39
C ARG A 208 -0.75 13.53 7.94
N VAL A 209 -0.06 14.54 7.44
CA VAL A 209 -0.28 15.09 6.09
C VAL A 209 1.02 15.21 5.32
N VAL A 210 0.93 15.09 4.01
CA VAL A 210 1.94 15.57 3.07
C VAL A 210 1.45 16.93 2.58
N TYR A 211 2.27 17.97 2.64
CA TYR A 211 1.90 19.28 2.10
C TYR A 211 2.58 19.58 0.76
N TYR A 212 2.03 20.57 0.06
CA TYR A 212 2.68 21.28 -1.02
C TYR A 212 2.64 22.79 -0.73
N LEU A 213 3.50 23.55 -1.41
CA LEU A 213 3.51 25.01 -1.30
C LEU A 213 2.68 25.60 -2.44
N GLY A 214 1.49 26.10 -2.12
CA GLY A 214 0.65 26.88 -3.03
C GLY A 214 0.90 28.38 -2.90
N LEU A 215 0.31 29.18 -3.77
CA LEU A 215 0.28 30.64 -3.66
C LEU A 215 -0.66 31.08 -2.53
N MET A 216 -0.35 32.21 -1.89
CA MET A 216 -1.21 32.81 -0.86
C MET A 216 -2.56 33.26 -1.42
N ASP A 217 -2.59 33.72 -2.66
CA ASP A 217 -3.81 34.08 -3.37
C ASP A 217 -4.40 32.83 -4.06
N PRO A 218 -5.57 32.32 -3.62
CA PRO A 218 -6.18 31.12 -4.19
C PRO A 218 -6.62 31.30 -5.64
N ASP A 219 -7.07 32.49 -6.05
CA ASP A 219 -7.51 32.74 -7.42
C ASP A 219 -6.31 32.70 -8.38
N ALA A 220 -5.17 33.25 -7.94
CA ALA A 220 -3.90 33.15 -8.68
C ALA A 220 -3.33 31.71 -8.71
N ASP A 221 -3.53 30.93 -7.64
CA ASP A 221 -3.12 29.52 -7.56
C ASP A 221 -3.88 28.68 -8.61
N ASP A 222 -5.18 28.88 -8.73
CA ASP A 222 -6.04 28.19 -9.70
C ASP A 222 -5.70 28.58 -11.16
N GLU A 223 -5.28 29.81 -11.41
CA GLU A 223 -4.80 30.24 -12.72
C GLU A 223 -3.43 29.64 -13.09
N VAL A 224 -2.51 29.58 -12.12
CA VAL A 224 -1.13 29.09 -12.32
C VAL A 224 -1.08 27.56 -12.41
N PHE A 225 -1.85 26.86 -11.59
CA PHE A 225 -1.89 25.39 -11.51
C PHE A 225 -3.10 24.76 -12.20
N LYS A 226 -3.72 25.50 -13.13
CA LYS A 226 -4.90 25.09 -13.92
C LYS A 226 -4.76 23.75 -14.67
N TRP A 227 -3.54 23.23 -14.83
CA TRP A 227 -3.31 21.96 -15.49
C TRP A 227 -3.87 20.81 -14.67
N SER A 228 -4.79 20.07 -15.28
CA SER A 228 -5.21 18.78 -14.73
C SER A 228 -4.00 17.84 -14.59
N LEU A 229 -4.02 16.94 -13.61
CA LEU A 229 -2.98 15.91 -13.44
C LEU A 229 -2.76 15.12 -14.74
N MET A 230 -3.81 14.97 -15.57
CA MET A 230 -3.74 14.38 -16.90
C MET A 230 -2.90 15.23 -17.86
N GLU A 231 -3.17 16.53 -18.00
CA GLU A 231 -2.38 17.45 -18.84
C GLU A 231 -0.93 17.56 -18.38
N TYR A 232 -0.71 17.59 -17.07
CA TYR A 232 0.63 17.58 -16.50
C TYR A 232 1.35 16.25 -16.78
N SER A 233 0.64 15.11 -16.70
CA SER A 233 1.21 13.80 -17.07
C SER A 233 1.55 13.69 -18.57
N MET A 234 0.75 14.31 -19.44
CA MET A 234 1.01 14.36 -20.89
C MET A 234 2.20 15.24 -21.24
N THR A 235 2.49 16.27 -20.45
CA THR A 235 3.67 17.15 -20.63
C THR A 235 4.93 16.55 -20.01
N LEU A 236 4.80 15.78 -18.92
CA LEU A 236 5.88 14.98 -18.33
C LEU A 236 6.23 13.73 -19.13
N GLN A 237 5.36 13.26 -20.04
CA GLN A 237 5.76 12.22 -20.98
C GLN A 237 6.99 12.74 -21.73
N PRO A 238 8.14 12.06 -21.63
CA PRO A 238 9.33 12.51 -22.31
C PRO A 238 9.03 12.52 -23.80
N LYS A 239 8.95 13.71 -24.42
CA LYS A 239 9.10 13.92 -25.88
C LYS A 239 10.50 13.49 -26.37
N THR A 240 11.19 12.62 -25.63
CA THR A 240 12.62 12.38 -25.67
C THR A 240 12.88 10.89 -25.48
N SER A 241 12.77 10.12 -26.55
CA SER A 241 13.64 8.95 -26.68
C SER A 241 14.05 8.70 -28.13
N PHE A 242 13.13 8.83 -29.10
CA PHE A 242 13.48 8.53 -30.49
C PHE A 242 13.91 9.76 -31.31
N ALA A 243 13.15 10.86 -31.24
CA ALA A 243 13.38 12.03 -32.09
C ALA A 243 14.65 12.83 -31.76
N LYS A 244 15.07 12.89 -30.48
CA LYS A 244 16.34 13.51 -30.07
C LYS A 244 17.56 12.64 -30.45
N ARG A 245 17.41 11.31 -30.50
CA ARG A 245 18.50 10.37 -30.82
C ARG A 245 18.84 10.34 -32.32
N LEU A 246 17.87 10.65 -33.18
CA LEU A 246 18.08 10.78 -34.63
C LEU A 246 18.71 12.12 -35.06
N ARG A 247 18.72 13.15 -34.19
CA ARG A 247 19.30 14.47 -34.49
C ARG A 247 20.72 14.68 -33.96
N ALA A 248 21.23 13.81 -33.10
CA ALA A 248 22.63 13.84 -32.73
C ALA A 248 23.42 13.23 -33.90
N GLY A 249 24.23 14.06 -34.58
CA GLY A 249 24.88 13.74 -35.85
C GLY A 249 25.72 12.45 -35.88
N PRO A 250 26.37 12.15 -37.02
CA PRO A 250 26.91 10.82 -37.36
C PRO A 250 27.90 10.22 -36.34
N LEU A 251 28.54 11.06 -35.51
CA LEU A 251 29.44 10.63 -34.43
C LEU A 251 28.72 9.97 -33.24
N ALA A 252 27.49 10.37 -32.91
CA ALA A 252 26.73 9.77 -31.81
C ALA A 252 26.14 8.41 -32.20
N PHE A 253 25.71 8.26 -33.46
CA PHE A 253 25.26 6.99 -34.02
C PHE A 253 26.40 5.95 -34.10
N ARG A 254 27.62 6.41 -34.42
CA ARG A 254 28.80 5.53 -34.44
C ARG A 254 29.17 5.00 -33.06
N ARG A 255 29.14 5.85 -32.02
CA ARG A 255 29.34 5.41 -30.61
C ARG A 255 28.27 4.42 -30.15
N PHE A 256 27.03 4.59 -30.61
CA PHE A 256 25.95 3.64 -30.31
C PHE A 256 26.17 2.29 -30.98
N LEU A 257 26.60 2.27 -32.25
CA LEU A 257 26.97 1.04 -32.95
C LEU A 257 28.15 0.32 -32.28
N ASP A 258 29.18 1.06 -31.87
CA ASP A 258 30.33 0.49 -31.18
C ASP A 258 29.93 -0.11 -29.81
N GLU A 259 29.07 0.57 -29.03
CA GLU A 259 28.53 0.00 -27.79
C GLU A 259 27.67 -1.25 -28.04
N LEU A 260 26.85 -1.24 -29.09
CA LEU A 260 25.98 -2.37 -29.43
C LEU A 260 26.81 -3.59 -29.86
N VAL A 261 27.85 -3.38 -30.67
CA VAL A 261 28.79 -4.45 -31.09
C VAL A 261 29.56 -5.01 -29.89
N MET A 262 30.03 -4.17 -28.97
CA MET A 262 30.73 -4.63 -27.76
C MET A 262 29.81 -5.45 -26.85
N ARG A 263 28.54 -5.07 -26.72
CA ARG A 263 27.55 -5.84 -25.93
C ARG A 263 27.22 -7.17 -26.59
N ILE A 264 27.16 -7.23 -27.93
CA ILE A 264 26.96 -8.49 -28.66
C ILE A 264 28.18 -9.42 -28.49
N LEU A 265 29.39 -8.89 -28.58
CA LEU A 265 30.62 -9.66 -28.37
C LEU A 265 30.74 -10.17 -26.92
N ALA A 266 30.36 -9.37 -25.93
CA ALA A 266 30.30 -9.78 -24.53
C ALA A 266 29.25 -10.88 -24.28
N ALA A 267 28.08 -10.78 -24.91
CA ALA A 267 27.04 -11.80 -24.84
C ALA A 267 27.47 -13.14 -25.49
N LEU A 268 28.18 -13.07 -26.62
CA LEU A 268 28.76 -14.24 -27.27
C LEU A 268 29.87 -14.89 -26.43
N TRP A 269 30.68 -14.09 -25.73
CA TRP A 269 31.71 -14.58 -24.81
C TRP A 269 31.10 -15.28 -23.59
N LEU A 270 30.03 -14.73 -23.02
CA LEU A 270 29.27 -15.35 -21.92
C LEU A 270 28.58 -16.65 -22.33
N LEU A 271 28.04 -16.73 -23.55
CA LEU A 271 27.50 -17.97 -24.11
C LEU A 271 28.59 -19.05 -24.28
N GLY A 272 29.81 -18.65 -24.66
CA GLY A 272 30.97 -19.55 -24.70
C GLY A 272 31.33 -20.13 -23.33
N ILE A 273 31.28 -19.32 -22.27
CA ILE A 273 31.54 -19.76 -20.89
C ILE A 273 30.46 -20.71 -20.39
N LEU A 274 29.19 -20.41 -20.67
CA LEU A 274 28.05 -21.27 -20.35
C LEU A 274 28.17 -22.65 -21.02
N PHE A 275 28.68 -22.72 -22.24
CA PHE A 275 28.92 -23.99 -22.93
C PHE A 275 30.01 -24.83 -22.26
N VAL A 276 31.07 -24.21 -21.77
CA VAL A 276 32.16 -24.89 -21.03
C VAL A 276 31.66 -25.41 -19.68
N ILE A 277 30.86 -24.61 -18.96
CA ILE A 277 30.26 -25.00 -17.69
C ILE A 277 29.27 -26.16 -17.90
N HIS A 278 28.46 -26.13 -18.96
CA HIS A 278 27.54 -27.22 -19.27
C HIS A 278 28.27 -28.54 -19.54
N LYS A 279 29.38 -28.52 -20.30
CA LYS A 279 30.22 -29.71 -20.52
C LYS A 279 30.89 -30.21 -19.25
N PHE A 280 31.26 -29.32 -18.34
CA PHE A 280 31.83 -29.69 -17.03
C PHE A 280 30.78 -30.35 -16.15
N ILE A 281 29.58 -29.75 -16.04
CA ILE A 281 28.46 -30.32 -15.26
C ILE A 281 28.03 -31.67 -15.82
N ALA A 282 27.94 -31.84 -17.14
CA ALA A 282 27.60 -33.12 -17.76
C ALA A 282 28.61 -34.25 -17.43
N ARG A 283 29.91 -33.94 -17.32
CA ARG A 283 30.93 -34.90 -16.88
C ARG A 283 30.83 -35.23 -15.41
N VAL A 284 30.58 -34.23 -14.56
CA VAL A 284 30.41 -34.43 -13.11
C VAL A 284 29.16 -35.28 -12.83
N TRP A 285 28.07 -35.08 -13.58
CA TRP A 285 26.84 -35.86 -13.45
C TRP A 285 27.03 -37.33 -13.85
N GLN A 286 27.74 -37.63 -14.94
CA GLN A 286 28.08 -39.01 -15.32
C GLN A 286 28.90 -39.75 -14.25
N GLN A 287 29.74 -39.02 -13.51
CA GLN A 287 30.58 -39.59 -12.46
C GLN A 287 29.79 -39.83 -11.16
N TYR A 288 28.74 -39.04 -10.91
CA TYR A 288 27.89 -39.15 -9.73
C TYR A 288 26.86 -40.29 -9.85
N ASP A 289 26.28 -40.49 -11.04
CA ASP A 289 25.27 -41.53 -11.32
C ASP A 289 25.83 -42.96 -11.15
N TRP A 290 27.13 -43.14 -11.40
CA TRP A 290 27.83 -44.42 -11.19
C TRP A 290 27.95 -44.79 -9.71
N ILE A 291 28.19 -43.81 -8.83
CA ILE A 291 28.46 -44.03 -7.40
C ILE A 291 27.15 -44.29 -6.65
N THR A 292 26.08 -43.56 -6.98
CA THR A 292 24.75 -43.74 -6.38
C THR A 292 24.11 -45.07 -6.79
N SER A 293 24.31 -45.52 -8.04
CA SER A 293 23.82 -46.81 -8.52
C SER A 293 24.37 -48.01 -7.71
N GLN A 294 25.67 -48.01 -7.40
CA GLN A 294 26.30 -49.09 -6.62
C GLN A 294 25.92 -49.07 -5.14
N GLN A 295 25.77 -47.87 -4.54
CA GLN A 295 25.36 -47.74 -3.14
C GLN A 295 23.88 -48.12 -2.93
N LEU A 296 23.02 -47.80 -3.90
CA LEU A 296 21.63 -48.26 -3.88
C LEU A 296 21.56 -49.78 -4.00
N THR A 297 22.22 -50.41 -4.97
CA THR A 297 22.18 -51.89 -5.10
C THR A 297 22.72 -52.62 -3.86
N ALA A 298 23.69 -52.05 -3.15
CA ALA A 298 24.17 -52.59 -1.87
C ALA A 298 23.14 -52.45 -0.73
N LEU A 299 22.49 -51.29 -0.61
CA LEU A 299 21.41 -51.06 0.37
C LEU A 299 20.19 -51.94 0.10
N TRP A 300 19.81 -52.12 -1.17
CA TRP A 300 18.67 -52.96 -1.57
C TRP A 300 18.84 -54.45 -1.19
N ARG A 301 20.07 -54.99 -1.17
CA ARG A 301 20.35 -56.35 -0.68
C ARG A 301 20.28 -56.47 0.85
N GLN A 302 20.58 -55.39 1.57
CA GLN A 302 20.62 -55.39 3.04
C GLN A 302 19.21 -55.41 3.66
N PHE A 303 18.20 -54.92 2.94
CA PHE A 303 16.81 -54.87 3.40
C PHE A 303 15.96 -56.10 3.03
N GLY A 304 16.54 -57.15 2.42
CA GLY A 304 15.89 -58.46 2.29
C GLY A 304 14.56 -58.48 1.53
N ILE A 305 14.31 -57.52 0.63
CA ILE A 305 13.10 -57.48 -0.18
C ILE A 305 13.34 -58.37 -1.42
N PRO A 306 12.59 -59.46 -1.64
CA PRO A 306 12.77 -60.29 -2.82
C PRO A 306 12.38 -59.50 -4.08
N GLU A 307 13.26 -59.54 -5.07
CA GLU A 307 13.04 -58.99 -6.40
C GLU A 307 11.76 -59.61 -6.99
N LYS A 308 10.75 -58.78 -7.22
CA LYS A 308 9.53 -59.22 -7.89
C LYS A 308 9.87 -59.34 -9.37
N GLU A 309 10.11 -60.56 -9.84
CA GLU A 309 10.14 -60.85 -11.28
C GLU A 309 8.82 -60.37 -11.90
N THR A 310 8.88 -59.33 -12.70
CA THR A 310 7.77 -58.97 -13.58
C THR A 310 7.82 -59.86 -14.82
N PRO A 311 6.71 -60.51 -15.19
CA PRO A 311 6.65 -61.45 -16.28
C PRO A 311 6.87 -60.75 -17.63
N THR A 312 7.68 -61.38 -18.48
CA THR A 312 7.73 -61.11 -19.91
C THR A 312 6.34 -61.29 -20.51
N ALA A 313 5.75 -60.18 -20.97
CA ALA A 313 4.70 -60.23 -21.97
C ALA A 313 5.36 -60.29 -23.36
N ILE A 314 4.83 -61.21 -24.17
CA ILE A 314 5.19 -61.62 -25.53
C ILE A 314 5.25 -60.44 -26.49
#